data_AF-A0A1F4NU77-F1
#
_entry.id   AF-A0A1F4NU77-F1
#
_cell.length_a   1.000
_cell.length_b   1.000
_cell.length_c   1.000
_cell.angle_alpha   90.00
_cell.angle_beta   90.00
_cell.angle_gamma   90.00
#
_symmetry.space_group_name_H-M   'P 1'
#
loop_
_entity.id
_entity.type
_entity.pdbx_description
1 polymer ?
#
loop_
_entity_poly.entity_id
_entity_poly.type
_entity_poly.pdbx_seq_one_letter_code
_entity_poly.pdbx_strand_id
1 'polypeptide(L)' 'MYLAGADPHEGDRLGRLAVTEAGMQARDQKVFEWAWQRRVPVAMVMAGGYGRDIETTLKVQLNTYRVALDYWQRWQALY' A
#
# COMPACT_ATOMS: atom_id res chain seq x y z
N MET A 1 6.40 10.68 -4.24
CA MET A 1 6.05 10.17 -2.89
C MET A 1 4.70 9.49 -2.98
N TYR A 2 4.55 8.28 -2.46
CA TYR A 2 3.27 7.56 -2.37
C TYR A 2 2.80 7.53 -0.91
N LEU A 3 1.67 8.19 -0.64
CA LEU A 3 1.02 8.21 0.66
C LEU A 3 0.05 7.03 0.74
N ALA A 4 0.49 5.93 1.34
CA ALA A 4 -0.26 4.69 1.40
C ALA A 4 -1.19 4.68 2.61
N GLY A 5 -2.36 5.29 2.46
CA GLY A 5 -3.42 5.24 3.46
C GLY A 5 -4.13 3.88 3.47
N ALA A 6 -4.35 3.33 4.65
CA ALA A 6 -5.22 2.18 4.92
C ALA A 6 -6.70 2.58 5.06
N ASP A 7 -7.03 3.87 5.11
CA ASP A 7 -8.37 4.39 5.31
C ASP A 7 -9.40 4.08 4.21
N PRO A 8 -9.05 3.71 2.96
CA PRO A 8 -10.04 3.16 2.03
C PRO A 8 -10.58 1.76 2.41
N HIS A 9 -9.91 1.04 3.31
CA HIS A 9 -10.26 -0.33 3.68
C HIS A 9 -11.67 -0.43 4.29
N GLU A 10 -12.37 -1.53 4.03
CA GLU A 10 -13.74 -1.78 4.53
C GLU A 10 -13.90 -1.78 6.05
N GLY A 11 -12.83 -2.11 6.78
CA GLY A 11 -12.79 -2.05 8.24
C GLY A 11 -12.46 -0.67 8.82
N ASP A 12 -12.24 0.34 7.99
CA ASP A 12 -11.87 1.68 8.46
C ASP A 12 -13.07 2.45 9.02
N ARG A 13 -12.83 3.21 10.09
CA ARG A 13 -13.89 4.01 10.74
C ARG A 13 -14.18 5.33 10.04
N LEU A 14 -13.17 5.96 9.43
CA LEU A 14 -13.28 7.27 8.79
C LEU A 14 -13.41 7.15 7.27
N GLY A 15 -12.91 6.05 6.71
CA GLY A 15 -13.07 5.63 5.33
C GLY A 15 -14.51 5.42 4.88
N ARG A 16 -14.76 5.64 3.58
CA ARG A 16 -16.09 5.43 2.96
C ARG A 16 -16.07 4.65 1.65
N LEU A 17 -14.93 4.05 1.31
CA LEU A 17 -14.72 3.39 0.02
C LEU A 17 -14.98 1.88 0.04
N ALA A 18 -15.01 1.27 1.23
CA ALA A 18 -15.27 -0.17 1.40
C ALA A 18 -14.37 -1.06 0.52
N VAL A 19 -13.09 -0.70 0.40
CA VAL A 19 -12.14 -1.48 -0.39
C VAL A 19 -11.73 -2.72 0.40
N THR A 20 -11.86 -3.89 -0.22
CA THR A 20 -11.44 -5.15 0.40
C THR A 20 -9.92 -5.18 0.61
N GLU A 21 -9.43 -6.05 1.49
CA GLU A 21 -7.99 -6.25 1.69
C GLU A 21 -7.25 -6.57 0.37
N ALA A 22 -7.83 -7.42 -0.47
CA ALA A 22 -7.28 -7.73 -1.80
C ALA A 22 -7.28 -6.51 -2.73
N GLY A 23 -8.31 -5.66 -2.65
CA GLY A 23 -8.37 -4.40 -3.38
C GLY A 23 -7.30 -3.41 -2.94
N MET A 24 -6.99 -3.35 -1.65
CA MET A 24 -5.89 -2.53 -1.10
C MET A 24 -4.54 -2.98 -1.66
N GLN A 25 -4.27 -4.29 -1.63
CA GLN A 25 -3.04 -4.82 -2.21
C GLN A 25 -2.93 -4.57 -3.72
N ALA A 26 -4.03 -4.75 -4.47
CA ALA A 26 -4.07 -4.50 -5.91
C ALA A 26 -3.82 -3.02 -6.25
N ARG A 27 -4.34 -2.09 -5.43
CA ARG A 27 -4.04 -0.66 -5.54
C ARG A 27 -2.55 -0.40 -5.41
N ASP A 28 -1.92 -0.94 -4.38
CA ASP A 28 -0.50 -0.72 -4.10
C ASP A 28 0.35 -1.29 -5.25
N GLN A 29 0.07 -2.52 -5.69
CA GLN A 29 0.73 -3.15 -6.84
C GLN A 29 0.62 -2.29 -8.10
N LYS A 30 -0.56 -1.73 -8.39
CA LYS A 30 -0.77 -0.88 -9.56
C LYS A 30 0.08 0.38 -9.52
N VAL A 31 0.21 1.03 -8.36
CA VAL A 31 1.05 2.23 -8.19
C VAL A 31 2.52 1.90 -8.38
N PHE A 32 3.00 0.86 -7.69
CA PHE A 32 4.42 0.49 -7.76
C PHE A 32 4.82 -0.06 -9.13
N GLU A 33 3.99 -0.88 -9.79
CA GLU A 33 4.25 -1.35 -11.15
C GLU A 33 4.33 -0.18 -12.14
N TRP A 34 3.39 0.76 -12.05
CA TRP A 34 3.37 1.92 -12.94
C TRP A 34 4.65 2.75 -12.84
N ALA A 35 5.14 2.96 -11.61
CA ALA A 35 6.37 3.70 -11.33
C ALA A 35 7.62 2.92 -11.76
N TRP A 36 7.65 1.62 -11.46
CA TRP A 36 8.70 0.69 -11.85
C TRP A 36 8.94 0.66 -13.36
N GLN A 37 7.88 0.45 -14.15
CA GLN A 37 7.94 0.43 -15.62
C GLN A 37 8.51 1.73 -16.22
N ARG A 38 8.34 2.85 -15.52
CA ARG A 38 8.79 4.18 -15.95
C ARG A 38 10.14 4.58 -15.34
N ARG A 39 10.77 3.69 -14.57
CA ARG A 39 12.01 3.97 -13.83
C ARG A 39 11.89 5.22 -12.94
N VAL A 40 10.72 5.43 -12.34
CA VAL A 40 10.49 6.52 -11.39
C VAL A 40 10.79 6.02 -9.97
N PRO A 41 11.76 6.59 -9.24
CA PRO A 41 12.01 6.22 -7.85
C PRO A 41 10.83 6.65 -6.97
N VAL A 42 10.45 5.79 -6.03
CA VAL A 42 9.31 6.02 -5.13
C VAL A 42 9.75 5.95 -3.68
N ALA A 43 9.46 7.01 -2.93
CA ALA A 43 9.40 6.97 -1.48
C ALA A 43 7.95 6.67 -1.05
N MET A 44 7.75 5.59 -0.28
CA MET A 44 6.47 5.24 0.35
C MET A 44 6.43 5.81 1.77
N VAL A 45 5.28 6.34 2.16
CA VAL A 45 4.99 6.74 3.53
C VAL A 45 3.63 6.17 3.93
N MET A 46 3.56 5.50 5.08
CA MET A 46 2.29 5.05 5.66
C MET A 46 1.44 6.28 6.01
N ALA A 47 0.15 6.26 5.64
CA ALA A 47 -0.77 7.35 5.93
C ALA A 47 -1.97 6.85 6.75
N GLY A 48 -3.16 7.42 6.53
CA GLY A 48 -4.38 7.15 7.31
C GLY A 48 -4.67 5.67 7.57
N GLY A 49 -5.50 5.37 8.55
CA GLY A 49 -5.73 4.02 9.04
C GLY A 49 -6.30 4.12 10.44
N TYR A 50 -7.62 4.13 10.51
CA TYR A 50 -8.42 4.41 11.70
C TYR A 50 -9.39 3.27 11.96
N GLY A 51 -8.99 2.04 11.61
CA GLY A 51 -9.78 0.84 11.78
C GLY A 51 -10.23 0.65 13.22
N ARG A 52 -11.42 0.06 13.39
CA ARG A 52 -11.94 -0.29 14.72
C ARG A 52 -11.08 -1.34 15.41
N ASP A 53 -10.51 -2.23 14.59
CA ASP A 53 -9.56 -3.25 15.01
C ASP A 53 -8.16 -2.89 14.51
N ILE A 54 -7.21 -2.87 15.45
CA ILE A 54 -5.82 -2.58 15.17
C ILE A 54 -5.14 -3.70 14.39
N GLU A 55 -5.52 -4.96 14.60
CA GLU A 55 -4.92 -6.10 13.91
C GLU A 55 -5.23 -6.04 12.41
N THR A 56 -6.48 -5.74 12.06
CA THR A 56 -6.91 -5.49 10.69
C THR A 56 -6.13 -4.32 10.07
N THR A 57 -5.97 -3.21 10.79
CA THR A 57 -5.24 -2.03 10.29
C THR A 57 -3.76 -2.36 10.03
N LEU A 58 -3.12 -3.08 10.96
CA LEU A 58 -1.74 -3.53 10.84
C LEU A 58 -1.57 -4.49 9.67
N LYS A 59 -2.53 -5.41 9.46
CA LYS A 59 -2.50 -6.36 8.35
C LYS A 59 -2.49 -5.65 6.99
N VAL A 60 -3.36 -4.65 6.82
CA VAL A 60 -3.43 -3.84 5.59
C VAL A 60 -2.12 -3.08 5.35
N GLN A 61 -1.60 -2.39 6.37
CA GLN A 61 -0.32 -1.65 6.27
C GLN A 61 0.87 -2.58 5.98
N LEU A 62 0.91 -3.76 6.61
CA LEU A 62 1.95 -4.78 6.36
C LEU A 62 1.89 -5.31 4.93
N ASN A 63 0.69 -5.49 4.36
CA ASN A 63 0.55 -5.90 2.97
C ASN A 63 1.06 -4.81 2.01
N THR A 64 0.75 -3.54 2.26
CA THR A 64 1.34 -2.42 1.50
C THR A 64 2.87 -2.43 1.60
N TYR A 65 3.43 -2.60 2.79
CA TYR A 65 4.87 -2.68 3.01
C TYR A 65 5.51 -3.84 2.24
N ARG A 66 4.89 -5.04 2.26
CA ARG A 66 5.38 -6.21 1.52
C ARG A 66 5.46 -5.94 0.02
N VAL A 67 4.41 -5.35 -0.55
CA VAL A 67 4.43 -4.95 -1.96
C VAL A 67 5.55 -3.94 -2.23
N ALA A 68 5.70 -2.92 -1.39
CA ALA A 68 6.78 -1.94 -1.52
C ALA A 68 8.18 -2.59 -1.46
N LEU A 69 8.38 -3.54 -0.55
CA LEU A 69 9.63 -4.28 -0.40
C LEU A 69 9.95 -5.11 -1.64
N ASP A 70 8.95 -5.81 -2.22
CA ASP A 70 9.13 -6.58 -3.44
C ASP A 70 9.61 -5.69 -4.60
N TYR A 71 9.01 -4.50 -4.78
CA TYR A 71 9.46 -3.55 -5.81
C TYR A 71 10.81 -2.93 -5.50
N TRP A 72 11.11 -2.69 -4.23
CA TRP A 72 12.43 -2.21 -3.83
C TRP A 72 13.53 -3.24 -4.15
N GLN A 73 13.28 -4.54 -3.88
CA GLN A 73 14.20 -5.62 -4.25
C GLN A 73 14.41 -5.70 -5.75
N ARG A 74 13.35 -5.55 -6.55
CA ARG A 74 13.46 -5.44 -8.01
C ARG A 74 14.36 -4.28 -8.40
N TRP A 75 14.19 -3.10 -7.79
CA TRP A 75 15.08 -1.93 -7.98
C TRP A 75 16.54 -2.24 -7.72
N GLN A 76 16.84 -2.97 -6.63
CA GLN A 76 18.22 -3.35 -6.33
C GLN A 76 18.79 -4.30 -7.39
N ALA A 77 17.98 -5.17 -7.99
CA ALA A 77 18.43 -6.11 -9.01
C ALA A 77 18.69 -5.50 -10.40
N LEU A 78 18.38 -4.21 -10.62
CA LEU A 78 18.75 -3.51 -11.85
C LEU A 78 20.20 -3.02 -11.88
N TYR A 79 20.89 -3.08 -10.74
CA TYR A 79 22.26 -2.60 -10.53
C TYR A 79 23.13 -3.71 -9.96
#